data_AF-W7YBU1-F1
#
_entry.id   AF-W7YBU1-F1
#
_cell.length_a   1.000
_cell.length_b   1.000
_cell.length_c   1.000
_cell.angle_alpha   90.00
_cell.angle_beta   90.00
_cell.angle_gamma   90.00
#
_symmetry.space_group_name_H-M   'P 1'
#
loop_
_entity.id
_entity.type
_entity.pdbx_description
1 polymer ?
#
loop_
_entity_poly.entity_id
_entity_poly.type
_entity_poly.pdbx_seq_one_letter_code
_entity_poly.pdbx_strand_id
1 'polypeptide(L)'
;MDQFIIGWMQCIDSSEEIIKLSYGDKKVVEGEEEEGARLQGGKFPTLTFDGNQLTIYHNGNETYSTKAYSGRPLEDGTFDYSVARQKMEKIGPIPEGTYFINGSKIQTMSTLDGLIGLAQVGGWPGGSFAWGEQRAWITPLTKINTDGRGGFSIHGGYELGSAGCIDLVGNVVPFFNNLQSTPGGNGMIMLKVRY
;
A
#
# COMPACT_ATOMS: atom_id res chain seq x y z
N MET A 1 -31.76 20.08 17.20
CA MET A 1 -30.58 19.23 17.48
C MET A 1 -30.89 17.88 16.86
N ASP A 2 -30.45 17.72 15.63
CA ASP A 2 -30.88 16.63 14.75
C ASP A 2 -30.33 15.29 15.21
N GLN A 3 -31.24 14.32 15.37
CA GLN A 3 -30.93 12.92 15.63
C GLN A 3 -30.44 12.16 14.38
N PHE A 4 -29.91 12.86 13.38
CA PHE A 4 -29.49 12.27 12.10
C PHE A 4 -28.09 11.66 12.08
N ILE A 5 -27.32 11.74 13.17
CA ILE A 5 -25.89 11.33 13.16
C ILE A 5 -25.63 9.92 13.74
N ILE A 6 -26.60 9.27 14.39
CA ILE A 6 -26.30 8.04 15.16
C ILE A 6 -26.60 6.74 14.38
N GLY A 7 -27.06 6.82 13.12
CA GLY A 7 -27.50 5.65 12.34
C GLY A 7 -26.51 5.06 11.32
N TRP A 8 -25.39 5.72 11.02
CA TRP A 8 -24.51 5.33 9.89
C TRP A 8 -23.38 4.36 10.23
N MET A 9 -23.35 3.80 11.44
CA MET A 9 -22.24 2.96 11.91
C MET A 9 -22.60 1.48 12.01
N GLN A 10 -23.40 0.97 11.06
CA GLN A 10 -23.64 -0.46 10.90
C GLN A 10 -23.53 -0.85 9.41
N CYS A 11 -22.45 -1.58 9.10
CA CYS A 11 -22.23 -2.37 7.89
C CYS A 11 -22.22 -1.61 6.55
N ILE A 12 -21.20 -0.78 6.34
CA ILE A 12 -20.80 -0.35 4.99
C ILE A 12 -19.78 -1.38 4.48
N ASP A 13 -20.06 -2.03 3.34
CA ASP A 13 -19.01 -2.69 2.53
C ASP A 13 -18.09 -1.58 1.98
N SER A 14 -17.18 -1.13 2.83
CA SER A 14 -16.27 0.01 2.63
C SER A 14 -15.38 -0.12 1.39
N SER A 15 -15.40 -1.29 0.75
CA SER A 15 -14.68 -1.55 -0.48
C SER A 15 -15.19 -0.74 -1.66
N GLU A 16 -16.51 -0.66 -1.84
CA GLU A 16 -17.08 -0.03 -3.04
C GLU A 16 -17.04 1.49 -2.96
N GLU A 17 -17.24 2.08 -1.78
CA GLU A 17 -17.11 3.52 -1.61
C GLU A 17 -15.67 3.98 -1.76
N ILE A 18 -14.68 3.22 -1.27
CA ILE A 18 -13.27 3.59 -1.49
C ILE A 18 -12.90 3.43 -2.96
N ILE A 19 -13.36 2.37 -3.64
CA ILE A 19 -13.15 2.23 -5.09
C ILE A 19 -13.80 3.40 -5.85
N LYS A 20 -15.03 3.80 -5.50
CA LYS A 20 -15.70 4.97 -6.08
C LYS A 20 -14.96 6.28 -5.76
N LEU A 21 -14.39 6.43 -4.57
CA LEU A 21 -13.59 7.60 -4.21
C LEU A 21 -12.26 7.64 -4.98
N SER A 22 -11.61 6.49 -5.19
CA SER A 22 -10.35 6.38 -5.93
C SER A 22 -10.51 6.49 -7.45
N TYR A 23 -11.64 6.06 -8.01
CA TYR A 23 -11.85 5.98 -9.47
C TYR A 23 -12.99 6.86 -10.01
N GLY A 24 -13.73 7.55 -9.13
CA GLY A 24 -14.98 8.23 -9.47
C GLY A 24 -16.18 7.28 -9.59
N ASP A 25 -17.39 7.85 -9.59
CA ASP A 25 -18.61 7.08 -9.88
C ASP A 25 -18.53 6.50 -11.29
N LYS A 26 -18.67 5.17 -11.42
CA LYS A 26 -19.00 4.54 -12.71
C LYS A 26 -20.40 5.02 -13.12
N LYS A 27 -20.48 6.11 -13.89
CA LYS A 27 -21.65 6.32 -14.74
C LYS A 27 -21.51 5.38 -15.93
N VAL A 28 -22.13 4.22 -15.84
CA VAL A 28 -22.47 3.42 -17.03
C VAL A 28 -23.52 4.25 -17.77
N VAL A 29 -23.10 4.89 -18.86
CA VAL A 29 -24.03 5.44 -19.84
C VAL A 29 -24.16 4.36 -20.90
N GLU A 30 -25.32 3.71 -20.95
CA GLU A 30 -25.63 2.80 -22.05
C GLU A 30 -25.80 3.62 -23.33
N GLY A 31 -25.01 3.30 -24.35
CA GLY A 31 -25.17 3.87 -25.69
C GLY A 31 -23.86 4.38 -26.29
N GLU A 32 -23.39 3.60 -27.26
CA GLU A 32 -22.59 4.01 -28.43
C GLU A 32 -21.09 4.29 -28.25
N GLU A 33 -20.33 3.40 -28.90
CA GLU A 33 -18.96 3.48 -29.44
C GLU A 33 -17.75 3.56 -28.50
N GLU A 34 -16.93 2.50 -28.64
CA GLU A 34 -15.59 2.29 -28.11
C GLU A 34 -14.59 3.33 -28.66
N GLU A 35 -14.56 4.54 -28.10
CA GLU A 35 -13.33 5.35 -28.15
C GLU A 35 -13.24 6.31 -26.96
N GLY A 36 -12.31 6.00 -26.05
CA GLY A 36 -11.74 7.02 -25.16
C GLY A 36 -12.57 7.45 -23.96
N ALA A 37 -13.15 6.50 -23.20
CA ALA A 37 -13.49 6.76 -21.80
C ALA A 37 -12.21 7.05 -20.98
N ARG A 38 -11.68 8.27 -21.12
CA ARG A 38 -10.71 8.84 -20.18
C ARG A 38 -11.39 8.84 -18.83
N LEU A 39 -11.06 7.85 -18.01
CA LEU A 39 -11.26 7.89 -16.56
C LEU A 39 -10.80 9.29 -16.14
N GLN A 40 -11.72 10.16 -15.72
CA GLN A 40 -11.33 11.40 -15.07
C GLN A 40 -10.57 10.95 -13.83
N GLY A 41 -9.25 11.03 -13.91
CA GLY A 41 -8.36 10.43 -12.93
C GLY A 41 -8.74 10.93 -11.54
N GLY A 42 -8.86 9.98 -10.62
CA GLY A 42 -9.43 10.22 -9.31
C GLY A 42 -8.75 11.36 -8.57
N LYS A 43 -9.54 12.08 -7.76
CA LYS A 43 -9.11 13.15 -6.84
C LYS A 43 -8.00 12.74 -5.85
N PHE A 44 -7.67 11.46 -5.78
CA PHE A 44 -6.72 10.87 -4.85
C PHE A 44 -5.68 10.07 -5.61
N PRO A 45 -4.44 9.97 -5.10
CA PRO A 45 -3.43 9.16 -5.73
C PRO A 45 -3.78 7.68 -5.60
N THR A 46 -3.18 6.88 -6.47
CA THR A 46 -3.21 5.42 -6.39
C THR A 46 -1.78 4.90 -6.45
N LEU A 47 -1.55 3.75 -5.83
CA LEU A 47 -0.28 3.04 -5.86
C LEU A 47 -0.41 1.78 -6.69
N THR A 48 0.61 1.46 -7.49
CA THR A 48 0.75 0.15 -8.13
C THR A 48 2.10 -0.45 -7.75
N PHE A 49 2.09 -1.69 -7.28
CA PHE A 49 3.29 -2.49 -7.05
C PHE A 49 3.35 -3.62 -8.07
N ASP A 50 4.42 -3.65 -8.87
CA ASP A 50 4.60 -4.60 -9.99
C ASP A 50 5.56 -5.78 -9.69
N GLY A 51 6.05 -5.88 -8.45
CA GLY A 51 7.12 -6.83 -8.08
C GLY A 51 8.53 -6.30 -8.23
N ASN A 52 8.72 -5.14 -8.85
CA ASN A 52 10.03 -4.51 -8.99
C ASN A 52 10.00 -3.01 -8.68
N GLN A 53 8.83 -2.38 -8.78
CA GLN A 53 8.60 -0.97 -8.56
C GLN A 53 7.30 -0.73 -7.81
N LEU A 54 7.32 0.29 -6.95
CA LEU A 54 6.14 0.90 -6.37
C LEU A 54 5.96 2.29 -6.97
N THR A 55 4.85 2.47 -7.68
CA THR A 55 4.58 3.67 -8.49
C THR A 55 3.38 4.43 -7.97
N ILE A 56 3.51 5.75 -7.86
CA ILE A 56 2.45 6.69 -7.52
C ILE A 56 1.83 7.22 -8.81
N TYR A 57 0.52 7.08 -8.93
CA TYR A 57 -0.27 7.69 -10.00
C TYR A 57 -1.22 8.73 -9.44
N HIS A 58 -1.36 9.85 -10.13
CA HIS A 58 -2.35 10.87 -9.83
C HIS A 58 -2.92 11.45 -11.12
N ASN A 59 -4.24 11.58 -11.20
CA ASN A 59 -4.95 11.97 -12.41
C ASN A 59 -4.57 11.11 -13.65
N GLY A 60 -4.28 9.81 -13.45
CA GLY A 60 -3.88 8.88 -14.50
C GLY A 60 -2.42 9.00 -14.96
N ASN A 61 -1.66 9.95 -14.44
CA ASN A 61 -0.24 10.11 -14.76
C ASN A 61 0.63 9.54 -13.65
N GLU A 62 1.73 8.89 -14.04
CA GLU A 62 2.80 8.55 -13.10
C GLU A 62 3.45 9.83 -12.58
N THR A 63 3.53 9.98 -11.26
CA THR A 63 4.14 11.14 -10.60
C THR A 63 5.47 10.80 -9.92
N TYR A 64 5.65 9.55 -9.50
CA TYR A 64 6.87 9.05 -8.89
C TYR A 64 6.90 7.52 -8.96
N SER A 65 8.08 6.95 -9.20
CA SER A 65 8.31 5.51 -9.15
C SER A 65 9.63 5.22 -8.45
N THR A 66 9.69 4.13 -7.70
CA THR A 66 10.92 3.67 -7.06
C THR A 66 11.01 2.16 -7.04
N LYS A 67 12.22 1.62 -6.94
CA LYS A 67 12.43 0.18 -6.79
C LYS A 67 11.82 -0.31 -5.50
N ALA A 68 11.11 -1.41 -5.58
CA ALA A 68 10.54 -2.06 -4.42
C ALA A 68 10.47 -3.58 -4.61
N TYR A 69 10.55 -4.32 -3.52
CA TYR A 69 10.46 -5.78 -3.54
C TYR A 69 9.55 -6.30 -2.43
N SER A 70 9.05 -7.52 -2.61
CA SER A 70 8.23 -8.16 -1.59
C SER A 70 8.59 -9.62 -1.39
N GLY A 71 8.52 -10.09 -0.13
CA GLY A 71 8.91 -11.44 0.23
C GLY A 71 10.43 -11.63 0.23
N ARG A 72 10.88 -12.79 0.73
CA ARG A 72 12.31 -13.10 0.79
C ARG A 72 12.82 -13.55 -0.58
N PRO A 73 13.99 -13.06 -1.03
CA PRO A 73 14.61 -13.54 -2.24
C PRO A 73 14.98 -15.02 -2.12
N LEU A 74 15.10 -15.69 -3.27
CA LEU A 74 15.68 -17.01 -3.42
C LEU A 74 17.21 -16.95 -3.22
N GLU A 75 17.87 -18.11 -3.20
CA GLU A 75 19.32 -18.20 -3.00
C GLU A 75 20.14 -17.45 -4.06
N ASP A 76 19.60 -17.32 -5.28
CA ASP A 76 20.21 -16.59 -6.39
C ASP A 76 19.91 -15.07 -6.35
N GLY A 77 19.19 -14.59 -5.34
CA GLY A 77 18.80 -13.20 -5.18
C GLY A 77 17.55 -12.79 -5.96
N THR A 78 16.94 -13.70 -6.72
CA THR A 78 15.69 -13.42 -7.45
C THR A 78 14.46 -13.51 -6.54
N PHE A 79 13.34 -12.94 -6.97
CA PHE A 79 12.07 -12.99 -6.23
C PHE A 79 11.08 -13.92 -6.93
N ASP A 80 10.45 -14.80 -6.15
CA ASP A 80 9.37 -15.68 -6.61
C ASP A 80 8.01 -15.06 -6.23
N TYR A 81 7.27 -14.64 -7.25
CA TYR A 81 5.95 -14.03 -7.10
C TYR A 81 4.80 -14.99 -7.43
N SER A 82 5.06 -16.28 -7.56
CA SER A 82 4.03 -17.27 -7.84
C SER A 82 2.94 -17.30 -6.76
N VAL A 83 1.71 -17.66 -7.16
CA VAL A 83 0.59 -17.84 -6.21
C VAL A 83 0.93 -18.83 -5.10
N ALA A 84 1.73 -19.87 -5.40
CA ALA A 84 2.19 -20.81 -4.38
C ALA A 84 3.10 -20.13 -3.35
N ARG A 85 4.04 -19.28 -3.80
CA ARG A 85 4.93 -18.53 -2.93
C ARG A 85 4.18 -17.48 -2.11
N GLN A 86 3.18 -16.81 -2.70
CA GLN A 86 2.28 -15.87 -2.01
C GLN A 86 1.50 -16.51 -0.85
N LYS A 87 1.41 -17.85 -0.77
CA LYS A 87 0.77 -18.55 0.37
C LYS A 87 1.72 -18.83 1.53
N MET A 88 3.02 -18.71 1.31
CA MET A 88 4.01 -19.10 2.31
C MET A 88 4.18 -18.00 3.37
N GLU A 89 3.81 -18.30 4.61
CA GLU A 89 3.99 -17.37 5.72
C GLU A 89 5.47 -16.98 5.94
N LYS A 90 5.70 -15.76 6.41
CA LYS A 90 7.02 -15.20 6.79
C LYS A 90 8.04 -15.05 5.65
N ILE A 91 7.85 -15.72 4.52
CA ILE A 91 8.79 -15.72 3.39
C ILE A 91 8.15 -15.26 2.08
N GLY A 92 6.86 -15.50 1.88
CA GLY A 92 6.18 -15.17 0.65
C GLY A 92 6.01 -13.67 0.45
N PRO A 93 5.93 -13.20 -0.81
CA PRO A 93 5.57 -11.83 -1.12
C PRO A 93 4.14 -11.50 -0.69
N ILE A 94 3.77 -10.21 -0.69
CA ILE A 94 2.37 -9.80 -0.53
C ILE A 94 1.52 -10.52 -1.60
N PRO A 95 0.36 -11.09 -1.26
CA PRO A 95 -0.52 -11.66 -2.28
C PRO A 95 -0.98 -10.60 -3.29
N GLU A 96 -1.23 -11.00 -4.54
CA GLU A 96 -1.83 -10.10 -5.51
C GLU A 96 -3.23 -9.68 -5.09
N GLY A 97 -3.53 -8.38 -5.23
CA GLY A 97 -4.79 -7.86 -4.74
C GLY A 97 -4.88 -6.35 -4.75
N THR A 98 -6.03 -5.86 -4.29
CA THR A 98 -6.30 -4.44 -4.03
C THR A 98 -6.29 -4.17 -2.53
N TYR A 99 -5.32 -3.41 -2.09
CA TYR A 99 -5.13 -3.04 -0.69
C TYR A 99 -5.34 -1.54 -0.53
N PHE A 100 -5.26 -1.07 0.72
CA PHE A 100 -5.28 0.35 1.03
C PHE A 100 -4.24 0.67 2.10
N ILE A 101 -3.69 1.87 2.01
CA ILE A 101 -2.95 2.52 3.08
C ILE A 101 -3.67 3.81 3.48
N ASN A 102 -3.42 4.28 4.69
CA ASN A 102 -3.91 5.58 5.14
C ASN A 102 -2.73 6.56 5.23
N GLY A 103 -2.68 7.53 4.32
CA GLY A 103 -1.59 8.51 4.22
C GLY A 103 -1.43 9.36 5.48
N SER A 104 -2.52 9.66 6.20
CA SER A 104 -2.48 10.37 7.49
C SER A 104 -1.95 9.51 8.65
N LYS A 105 -1.77 8.20 8.45
CA LYS A 105 -1.26 7.24 9.44
C LYS A 105 0.13 6.72 9.10
N ILE A 106 0.79 7.30 8.10
CA ILE A 106 2.22 7.05 7.85
C ILE A 106 2.99 7.40 9.14
N GLN A 107 3.80 6.46 9.58
CA GLN A 107 4.59 6.60 10.81
C GLN A 107 6.01 6.99 10.42
N THR A 108 6.58 7.94 11.16
CA THR A 108 7.99 8.32 11.06
C THR A 108 8.70 7.91 12.34
N MET A 109 9.82 7.21 12.21
CA MET A 109 10.64 6.80 13.34
C MET A 109 11.36 8.02 13.93
N SER A 110 11.22 8.24 15.24
CA SER A 110 12.05 9.22 15.93
C SER A 110 13.42 8.63 16.27
N THR A 111 14.42 9.48 16.56
CA THR A 111 15.74 9.03 17.02
C THR A 111 15.65 8.13 18.26
N LEU A 112 14.75 8.46 19.20
CA LEU A 112 14.55 7.66 20.41
C LEU A 112 13.93 6.30 20.08
N ASP A 113 12.93 6.27 19.20
CA ASP A 113 12.32 5.01 18.73
C ASP A 113 13.35 4.10 18.05
N GLY A 114 14.22 4.68 17.23
CA GLY A 114 15.30 3.94 16.57
C GLY A 114 16.27 3.32 17.56
N LEU A 115 16.71 4.10 18.57
CA LEU A 115 17.61 3.62 19.63
C LEU A 115 16.97 2.50 20.47
N ILE A 116 15.71 2.65 20.86
CA ILE A 116 14.95 1.61 21.58
C ILE A 116 14.78 0.36 20.70
N GLY A 117 14.52 0.57 19.41
CA GLY A 117 14.38 -0.48 18.41
C GLY A 117 15.61 -1.38 18.25
N LEU A 118 16.84 -0.86 18.44
CA LEU A 118 18.07 -1.67 18.41
C LEU A 118 18.08 -2.78 19.46
N ALA A 119 17.38 -2.58 20.58
CA ALA A 119 17.21 -3.61 21.62
C ALA A 119 16.02 -4.55 21.34
N GLN A 120 15.51 -4.58 20.11
CA GLN A 120 14.37 -5.41 19.67
C GLN A 120 13.06 -5.14 20.43
N VAL A 121 12.91 -3.92 20.96
CA VAL A 121 11.73 -3.49 21.75
C VAL A 121 11.08 -2.26 21.13
N GLY A 122 9.83 -1.98 21.55
CA GLY A 122 9.07 -0.83 21.06
C GLY A 122 8.39 -1.07 19.70
N GLY A 123 7.95 0.01 19.06
CA GLY A 123 7.18 -0.05 17.82
C GLY A 123 7.99 -0.36 16.56
N TRP A 124 9.32 -0.37 16.66
CA TRP A 124 10.27 -0.49 15.54
C TRP A 124 11.42 -1.47 15.88
N PRO A 125 11.13 -2.75 16.19
CA PRO A 125 12.17 -3.72 16.54
C PRO A 125 13.16 -3.90 15.38
N GLY A 126 14.46 -3.78 15.64
CA GLY A 126 15.51 -3.74 14.61
C GLY A 126 15.81 -2.33 14.07
N GLY A 127 15.07 -1.30 14.52
CA GLY A 127 15.32 0.10 14.19
C GLY A 127 15.23 0.41 12.70
N SER A 128 15.93 1.45 12.26
CA SER A 128 15.92 1.89 10.85
C SER A 128 16.52 0.87 9.89
N PHE A 129 17.35 -0.06 10.37
CA PHE A 129 17.89 -1.14 9.55
C PHE A 129 16.80 -2.10 9.06
N ALA A 130 15.81 -2.40 9.89
CA ALA A 130 14.71 -3.31 9.54
C ALA A 130 13.51 -2.59 8.89
N TRP A 131 13.29 -1.30 9.21
CA TRP A 131 12.06 -0.60 8.82
C TRP A 131 12.27 0.68 8.00
N GLY A 132 13.51 1.16 7.88
CA GLY A 132 13.78 2.52 7.40
C GLY A 132 13.23 3.58 8.34
N GLU A 133 13.17 4.82 7.87
CA GLU A 133 12.75 5.97 8.67
C GLU A 133 11.22 6.15 8.71
N GLN A 134 10.47 5.50 7.81
CA GLN A 134 9.02 5.63 7.72
C GLN A 134 8.35 4.31 7.33
N ARG A 135 7.09 4.13 7.72
CA ARG A 135 6.27 2.99 7.26
C ARG A 135 4.79 3.33 7.14
N ALA A 136 4.09 2.56 6.33
CA ALA A 136 2.63 2.56 6.21
C ALA A 136 2.09 1.14 6.32
N TRP A 137 1.11 0.92 7.18
CA TRP A 137 0.41 -0.35 7.26
C TRP A 137 -0.52 -0.53 6.06
N ILE A 138 -0.51 -1.74 5.50
CA ILE A 138 -1.32 -2.14 4.36
C ILE A 138 -2.52 -2.94 4.88
N THR A 139 -3.71 -2.52 4.49
CA THR A 139 -4.96 -3.20 4.84
C THR A 139 -5.54 -3.89 3.60
N PRO A 140 -5.80 -5.20 3.63
CA PRO A 140 -6.45 -5.88 2.52
C PRO A 140 -7.88 -5.38 2.37
N LEU A 141 -8.34 -5.28 1.13
CA LEU A 141 -9.77 -5.21 0.88
C LEU A 141 -10.44 -6.49 1.35
N THR A 142 -11.62 -6.38 1.95
CA THR A 142 -12.38 -7.48 2.56
C THR A 142 -12.60 -8.69 1.65
N LYS A 143 -12.49 -8.51 0.32
CA LYS A 143 -12.71 -9.53 -0.71
C LYS A 143 -11.44 -10.29 -1.12
N ILE A 144 -10.27 -9.97 -0.55
CA ILE A 144 -9.01 -10.64 -0.91
C ILE A 144 -8.76 -11.81 0.02
N ASN A 145 -8.52 -12.98 -0.57
CA ASN A 145 -7.96 -14.10 0.16
C ASN A 145 -6.46 -13.86 0.38
N THR A 146 -6.06 -13.55 1.60
CA THR A 146 -4.65 -13.48 1.99
C THR A 146 -4.13 -14.79 2.56
N ASP A 147 -4.92 -15.87 2.49
CA ASP A 147 -4.64 -17.19 3.06
C ASP A 147 -4.28 -17.10 4.55
N GLY A 148 -5.00 -16.24 5.29
CA GLY A 148 -4.80 -16.00 6.72
C GLY A 148 -3.62 -15.06 7.05
N ARG A 149 -2.88 -14.59 6.04
CA ARG A 149 -1.75 -13.68 6.24
C ARG A 149 -2.21 -12.23 6.47
N GLY A 150 -1.39 -11.46 7.18
CA GLY A 150 -1.62 -10.05 7.46
C GLY A 150 -0.38 -9.38 8.06
N GLY A 151 -0.55 -8.17 8.57
CA GLY A 151 0.58 -7.37 9.10
C GLY A 151 1.52 -6.87 8.01
N PHE A 152 0.99 -6.66 6.80
CA PHE A 152 1.76 -6.12 5.68
C PHE A 152 2.01 -4.62 5.86
N SER A 153 3.18 -4.16 5.47
CA SER A 153 3.51 -2.74 5.45
C SER A 153 4.34 -2.36 4.23
N ILE A 154 4.27 -1.09 3.84
CA ILE A 154 5.27 -0.44 3.00
C ILE A 154 6.29 0.16 3.96
N HIS A 155 7.55 -0.21 3.83
CA HIS A 155 8.62 0.31 4.68
C HIS A 155 9.94 0.36 3.91
N GLY A 156 10.97 0.89 4.55
CA GLY A 156 12.34 0.83 4.05
C GLY A 156 13.20 -0.10 4.89
N GLY A 157 14.49 0.14 4.89
CA GLY A 157 15.46 -0.69 5.59
C GLY A 157 16.33 -1.42 4.61
N TYR A 158 17.27 -2.19 5.16
CA TYR A 158 18.24 -2.97 4.42
C TYR A 158 17.85 -4.46 4.41
N GLU A 159 16.96 -4.89 5.32
CA GLU A 159 16.45 -6.25 5.39
C GLU A 159 15.25 -6.44 4.46
N LEU A 160 15.54 -6.84 3.22
CA LEU A 160 14.51 -7.20 2.25
C LEU A 160 13.66 -8.37 2.78
N GLY A 161 12.33 -8.22 2.66
CA GLY A 161 11.47 -9.37 2.46
C GLY A 161 10.83 -10.02 3.68
N SER A 162 10.63 -9.33 4.79
CA SER A 162 9.89 -9.94 5.91
C SER A 162 8.38 -10.06 5.60
N ALA A 163 7.85 -11.29 5.73
CA ALA A 163 6.43 -11.65 5.83
C ALA A 163 5.44 -11.08 4.78
N GLY A 164 5.91 -10.61 3.62
CA GLY A 164 5.08 -10.03 2.57
C GLY A 164 4.91 -8.51 2.66
N CYS A 165 5.82 -7.80 3.30
CA CYS A 165 5.89 -6.33 3.18
C CYS A 165 6.38 -5.90 1.78
N ILE A 166 6.21 -4.62 1.46
CA ILE A 166 6.82 -3.97 0.29
C ILE A 166 7.98 -3.09 0.79
N ASP A 167 9.21 -3.46 0.43
CA ASP A 167 10.44 -2.79 0.84
C ASP A 167 10.92 -1.82 -0.25
N LEU A 168 11.19 -0.57 0.11
CA LEU A 168 11.59 0.52 -0.81
C LEU A 168 13.10 0.69 -1.01
N VAL A 169 13.94 -0.24 -0.52
CA VAL A 169 15.38 -0.31 -0.81
C VAL A 169 16.10 1.02 -0.53
N GLY A 170 15.82 1.62 0.64
CA GLY A 170 16.38 2.91 1.06
C GLY A 170 15.70 4.17 0.49
N ASN A 171 14.69 4.05 -0.38
CA ASN A 171 13.96 5.19 -0.95
C ASN A 171 12.70 5.56 -0.15
N VAL A 172 12.68 5.24 1.14
CA VAL A 172 11.48 5.35 1.97
C VAL A 172 11.04 6.80 2.19
N VAL A 173 11.97 7.69 2.53
CA VAL A 173 11.69 9.11 2.76
C VAL A 173 11.26 9.83 1.47
N PRO A 174 12.01 9.71 0.34
CA PRO A 174 11.57 10.28 -0.92
C PRO A 174 10.18 9.78 -1.35
N PHE A 175 9.90 8.47 -1.19
CA PHE A 175 8.61 7.90 -1.59
C PHE A 175 7.45 8.50 -0.78
N PHE A 176 7.51 8.47 0.55
CA PHE A 176 6.41 8.99 1.38
C PHE A 176 6.25 10.50 1.26
N ASN A 177 7.34 11.25 1.06
CA ASN A 177 7.25 12.70 0.79
C ASN A 177 6.51 12.98 -0.52
N ASN A 178 6.83 12.26 -1.61
CA ASN A 178 6.12 12.41 -2.89
C ASN A 178 4.65 12.01 -2.76
N LEU A 179 4.36 10.94 -2.02
CA LEU A 179 3.00 10.49 -1.76
C LEU A 179 2.19 11.54 -1.01
N GLN A 180 2.68 12.01 0.14
CA GLN A 180 1.95 12.98 0.98
C GLN A 180 1.86 14.37 0.36
N SER A 181 2.79 14.73 -0.54
CA SER A 181 2.74 15.97 -1.31
C SER A 181 1.76 15.92 -2.48
N THR A 182 1.37 14.71 -2.92
CA THR A 182 0.37 14.54 -3.97
C THR A 182 -1.02 14.92 -3.42
N PRO A 183 -1.86 15.68 -4.15
CA PRO A 183 -3.22 16.00 -3.70
C PRO A 183 -4.00 14.75 -3.33
N GLY A 184 -4.56 14.71 -2.11
CA GLY A 184 -5.24 13.52 -1.58
C GLY A 184 -4.33 12.47 -0.93
N GLY A 185 -3.00 12.65 -0.96
CA GLY A 185 -2.00 11.74 -0.41
C GLY A 185 -1.96 11.60 1.11
N ASN A 186 -2.78 12.36 1.85
CA ASN A 186 -3.01 12.16 3.28
C ASN A 186 -4.30 11.39 3.57
N GLY A 187 -5.04 10.97 2.53
CA GLY A 187 -6.29 10.22 2.65
C GLY A 187 -6.11 8.71 2.64
N MET A 188 -7.21 8.01 2.35
CA MET A 188 -7.17 6.59 2.00
C MET A 188 -6.67 6.44 0.57
N ILE A 189 -5.63 5.63 0.40
CA ILE A 189 -4.93 5.47 -0.88
C ILE A 189 -4.96 4.00 -1.23
N MET A 190 -5.51 3.71 -2.39
CA MET A 190 -5.55 2.36 -2.92
C MET A 190 -4.16 1.93 -3.39
N LEU A 191 -3.80 0.70 -3.06
CA LEU A 191 -2.61 -0.01 -3.53
C LEU A 191 -3.04 -1.22 -4.36
N LYS A 192 -2.62 -1.28 -5.62
CA LYS A 192 -2.83 -2.44 -6.48
C LYS A 192 -1.53 -3.24 -6.58
N VAL A 193 -1.56 -4.50 -6.20
CA VAL A 193 -0.43 -5.45 -6.31
C VAL A 193 -0.67 -6.37 -7.50
N ARG A 194 0.22 -6.38 -8.49
CA ARG A 194 0.14 -7.24 -9.69
C ARG A 194 1.54 -7.62 -10.14
N TYR A 195 1.85 -8.90 -10.32
CA TYR A 195 3.17 -9.37 -10.74
C TYR A 195 3.25 -9.73 -12.23
#